data_AF-A0A8H5GMT6-F1
#
_entry.id   AF-A0A8H5GMT6-F1
#
_cell.length_a   1.000
_cell.length_b   1.000
_cell.length_c   1.000
_cell.angle_alpha   90.00
_cell.angle_beta   90.00
_cell.angle_gamma   90.00
#
_symmetry.space_group_name_H-M   'P 1'
#
loop_
_entity.id
_entity.type
_entity.pdbx_description
1 polymer ?
#
loop_
_entity_poly.entity_id
_entity_poly.type
_entity_poly.pdbx_seq_one_letter_code
_entity_poly.pdbx_strand_id
1 'polypeptide(L)'
;MTSLGADTRATEGPIVADKNCEKIHHITESIRCCGAGTAADTEFTTALISSNMELHALSTGSKPRVVTAMTMLKQMLFRYQGQVGAALVLGGVDATGPHLFTIHPHGSTDKLPYVTMGSGSLAAMAVFESGWRANMEREDALNLVKAAISAGIFNDLGSGSNIDACIITASHTEMLRNVEMPNMRVQKERKYAFRRGTTAWKTENVRDLVVNEQITFVGGDAMDTT
;
A
#
# COMPACT_ATOMS: atom_id res chain seq x y z
N MET A 1 -14.99 -12.75 -4.63
CA MET A 1 -14.12 -11.88 -3.81
C MET A 1 -12.74 -11.83 -4.44
N THR A 2 -11.94 -10.85 -4.09
CA THR A 2 -10.51 -10.76 -4.46
C THR A 2 -9.71 -10.51 -3.19
N SER A 3 -8.52 -11.12 -3.07
CA SER A 3 -7.61 -10.88 -1.94
C SER A 3 -6.25 -10.43 -2.47
N LEU A 4 -5.65 -9.45 -1.81
CA LEU A 4 -4.31 -8.96 -2.06
C LEU A 4 -3.45 -9.12 -0.80
N GLY A 5 -2.14 -9.25 -0.98
CA GLY A 5 -1.18 -9.28 0.12
C GLY A 5 0.13 -8.61 -0.26
N ALA A 6 0.83 -8.09 0.75
CA ALA A 6 2.14 -7.48 0.58
C ALA A 6 2.99 -7.63 1.85
N ASP A 7 4.31 -7.63 1.69
CA ASP A 7 5.25 -7.48 2.81
C ASP A 7 5.48 -5.99 3.12
N THR A 8 6.08 -5.69 4.28
CA THR A 8 6.23 -4.30 4.76
C THR A 8 7.67 -3.78 4.72
N ARG A 9 8.59 -4.46 4.02
CA ARG A 9 9.99 -4.02 3.88
C ARG A 9 10.20 -3.11 2.67
N ALA A 10 10.90 -1.99 2.87
CA ALA A 10 11.45 -1.17 1.80
C ALA A 10 12.97 -1.06 1.94
N THR A 11 13.69 -1.19 0.84
CA THR A 11 15.16 -1.27 0.81
C THR A 11 15.79 -0.19 -0.05
N GLU A 12 16.91 0.35 0.40
CA GLU A 12 17.86 1.14 -0.40
C GLU A 12 19.12 0.30 -0.61
N GLY A 13 19.14 -0.44 -1.73
CA GLY A 13 20.16 -1.47 -1.96
C GLY A 13 20.13 -2.54 -0.86
N PRO A 14 21.25 -2.81 -0.16
CA PRO A 14 21.29 -3.83 0.90
C PRO A 14 20.72 -3.35 2.25
N ILE A 15 20.38 -2.06 2.39
CA ILE A 15 19.90 -1.49 3.65
C ILE A 15 18.38 -1.44 3.68
N VAL A 16 17.78 -1.86 4.79
CA VAL A 16 16.34 -1.70 5.02
C VAL A 16 16.08 -0.26 5.47
N ALA A 17 15.46 0.53 4.59
CA ALA A 17 15.10 1.92 4.82
C ALA A 17 13.86 2.03 5.72
N ASP A 18 12.82 1.23 5.42
CA ASP A 18 11.61 1.13 6.23
C ASP A 18 11.25 -0.33 6.50
N LYS A 19 10.86 -0.61 7.75
CA LYS A 19 10.43 -1.93 8.22
C LYS A 19 8.92 -2.09 8.20
N ASN A 20 8.16 -1.01 8.08
CA ASN A 20 6.71 -1.02 8.13
C ASN A 20 6.11 -0.16 7.00
N CYS A 21 6.60 -0.34 5.78
CA CYS A 21 6.12 0.33 4.58
C CYS A 21 4.71 -0.18 4.18
N GLU A 22 3.89 0.67 3.57
CA GLU A 22 2.59 0.32 2.99
C GLU A 22 2.72 0.16 1.48
N LYS A 23 2.35 -1.02 0.97
CA LYS A 23 2.44 -1.32 -0.47
C LYS A 23 1.09 -1.56 -1.12
N ILE A 24 0.01 -1.61 -0.34
CA ILE A 24 -1.37 -1.78 -0.83
C ILE A 24 -2.02 -0.41 -0.95
N HIS A 25 -1.96 0.18 -2.13
CA HIS A 25 -2.47 1.52 -2.42
C HIS A 25 -3.97 1.50 -2.68
N HIS A 26 -4.64 2.60 -2.31
CA HIS A 26 -6.03 2.86 -2.62
C HIS A 26 -6.19 3.34 -4.07
N ILE A 27 -7.18 2.81 -4.81
CA ILE A 27 -7.60 3.36 -6.10
C ILE A 27 -9.07 3.82 -6.01
N THR A 28 -9.95 2.95 -5.51
CA THR A 28 -11.35 3.29 -5.20
C THR A 28 -11.83 2.43 -4.03
N GLU A 29 -13.05 2.67 -3.55
CA GLU A 29 -13.67 1.85 -2.48
C GLU A 29 -13.68 0.34 -2.78
N SER A 30 -13.75 -0.07 -4.06
CA SER A 30 -13.80 -1.48 -4.47
C SER A 30 -12.57 -1.95 -5.27
N ILE A 31 -11.52 -1.13 -5.34
CA ILE A 31 -10.31 -1.41 -6.13
C ILE A 31 -9.06 -1.01 -5.32
N ARG A 32 -8.12 -1.94 -5.18
CA ARG A 32 -6.82 -1.73 -4.55
C ARG A 32 -5.70 -2.19 -5.47
N CYS A 33 -4.50 -1.67 -5.24
CA CYS A 33 -3.34 -1.94 -6.07
C CYS A 33 -2.11 -2.21 -5.22
N CYS A 34 -1.43 -3.34 -5.41
CA CYS A 34 -0.12 -3.56 -4.79
C CYS A 34 0.99 -3.04 -5.69
N GLY A 35 1.92 -2.26 -5.13
CA GLY A 35 3.09 -1.75 -5.83
C GLY A 35 4.36 -2.58 -5.63
N ALA A 36 5.10 -2.80 -6.71
CA ALA A 36 6.46 -3.34 -6.72
C ALA A 36 7.33 -2.53 -7.72
N GLY A 37 8.65 -2.63 -7.58
CA GLY A 37 9.61 -1.86 -8.38
C GLY A 37 9.97 -0.53 -7.72
N THR A 38 10.02 0.55 -8.49
CA THR A 38 10.37 1.88 -7.98
C THR A 38 9.24 2.42 -7.10
N ALA A 39 9.48 2.53 -5.78
CA ALA A 39 8.44 2.89 -4.81
C ALA A 39 7.77 4.24 -5.08
N ALA A 40 8.55 5.25 -5.49
CA ALA A 40 7.99 6.56 -5.85
C ALA A 40 7.06 6.46 -7.07
N ASP A 41 7.48 5.72 -8.11
CA ASP A 41 6.68 5.53 -9.31
C ASP A 41 5.36 4.82 -9.02
N THR A 42 5.37 3.81 -8.14
CA THR A 42 4.13 3.11 -7.74
C THR A 42 3.18 4.02 -6.98
N GLU A 43 3.68 4.83 -6.06
CA GLU A 43 2.88 5.79 -5.29
C GLU A 43 2.25 6.85 -6.20
N PHE A 44 3.05 7.53 -7.03
CA PHE A 44 2.55 8.59 -7.90
C PHE A 44 1.63 8.07 -9.01
N THR A 45 1.96 6.91 -9.59
CA THR A 45 1.12 6.31 -10.64
C THR A 45 -0.23 5.90 -10.06
N THR A 46 -0.26 5.26 -8.88
CA THR A 46 -1.53 4.85 -8.25
C THR A 46 -2.35 6.05 -7.79
N ALA A 47 -1.72 7.08 -7.21
CA ALA A 47 -2.40 8.31 -6.81
C ALA A 47 -3.04 9.05 -8.00
N LEU A 48 -2.31 9.18 -9.11
CA LEU A 48 -2.82 9.79 -10.34
C LEU A 48 -4.03 9.03 -10.88
N ILE A 49 -3.96 7.70 -10.93
CA ILE A 49 -5.08 6.88 -11.41
C ILE A 49 -6.24 6.92 -10.42
N SER A 50 -6.00 6.92 -9.11
CA SER A 50 -7.06 7.08 -8.09
C SER A 50 -7.85 8.37 -8.33
N SER A 51 -7.15 9.49 -8.55
CA SER A 51 -7.77 10.79 -8.83
C SER A 51 -8.61 10.78 -10.11
N ASN A 52 -8.06 10.23 -11.21
CA ASN A 52 -8.80 10.11 -12.48
C ASN A 52 -10.01 9.17 -12.37
N MET A 53 -9.90 8.10 -11.59
CA MET A 53 -10.99 7.16 -11.36
C MET A 53 -12.13 7.78 -10.56
N GLU A 54 -11.81 8.64 -9.58
CA GLU A 54 -12.81 9.40 -8.82
C GLU A 54 -13.55 10.40 -9.72
N LEU A 55 -12.81 11.17 -10.53
CA LEU A 55 -13.42 12.07 -11.52
C LEU A 55 -14.30 11.31 -12.52
N HIS A 56 -13.86 10.14 -12.97
CA HIS A 56 -14.65 9.29 -13.85
C HIS A 56 -15.94 8.79 -13.18
N ALA A 57 -15.87 8.41 -11.90
CA ALA A 57 -17.04 7.99 -11.12
C ALA A 57 -18.06 9.13 -10.98
N LEU A 58 -17.59 10.33 -10.65
CA LEU A 58 -18.43 11.53 -10.51
C LEU A 58 -19.07 11.93 -11.85
N SER A 59 -18.30 11.87 -12.93
CA SER A 59 -18.78 12.20 -14.29
C SER A 59 -19.83 11.22 -14.81
N THR A 60 -19.64 9.92 -14.56
CA THR A 60 -20.55 8.87 -15.04
C THR A 60 -21.71 8.57 -14.08
N GLY A 61 -21.66 9.07 -12.84
CA GLY A 61 -22.59 8.72 -11.77
C GLY A 61 -22.61 7.22 -11.45
N SER A 62 -21.57 6.48 -11.83
CA SER A 62 -21.54 5.01 -11.80
C SER A 62 -20.30 4.51 -11.07
N LYS A 63 -20.41 3.32 -10.45
CA LYS A 63 -19.26 2.71 -9.78
C LYS A 63 -18.14 2.38 -10.78
N PRO A 64 -16.89 2.77 -10.50
CA PRO A 64 -15.69 2.39 -11.23
C PRO A 64 -15.59 0.90 -11.59
N ARG A 65 -15.14 0.61 -12.81
CA ARG A 65 -14.79 -0.75 -13.25
C ARG A 65 -13.29 -1.01 -13.12
N VAL A 66 -12.90 -2.24 -12.79
CA VAL A 66 -11.48 -2.60 -12.63
C VAL A 66 -10.72 -2.47 -13.96
N VAL A 67 -11.39 -2.81 -15.06
CA VAL A 67 -10.82 -2.71 -16.42
C VAL A 67 -10.52 -1.26 -16.83
N THR A 68 -11.26 -0.28 -16.31
CA THR A 68 -11.00 1.14 -16.57
C THR A 68 -9.69 1.56 -15.92
N ALA A 69 -9.51 1.23 -14.64
CA ALA A 69 -8.27 1.50 -13.92
C ALA A 69 -7.07 0.79 -14.57
N MET A 70 -7.22 -0.49 -14.95
CA MET A 70 -6.18 -1.24 -15.68
C MET A 70 -5.81 -0.57 -17.01
N THR A 71 -6.81 -0.08 -17.76
CA THR A 71 -6.57 0.57 -19.05
C THR A 71 -5.83 1.89 -18.90
N MET A 72 -6.20 2.71 -17.92
CA MET A 72 -5.51 3.96 -17.62
C MET A 72 -4.06 3.72 -17.18
N LEU A 73 -3.84 2.72 -16.30
CA LEU A 73 -2.51 2.33 -15.83
C LEU A 73 -1.61 1.88 -16.98
N LYS A 74 -2.07 0.94 -17.81
CA LYS A 74 -1.24 0.41 -18.90
C LYS A 74 -0.92 1.46 -19.96
N GLN A 75 -1.85 2.35 -20.28
CA GLN A 75 -1.63 3.41 -21.26
C GLN A 75 -0.61 4.43 -20.76
N MET A 76 -0.70 4.79 -19.48
CA MET A 76 0.28 5.66 -18.82
C MET A 76 1.67 5.02 -18.86
N LEU A 77 1.80 3.78 -18.38
CA LEU A 77 3.09 3.08 -18.34
C LEU A 77 3.69 2.85 -19.73
N PHE A 78 2.86 2.44 -20.71
CA PHE A 78 3.29 2.28 -22.08
C PHE A 78 3.79 3.60 -22.69
N ARG A 79 3.15 4.73 -22.39
CA ARG A 79 3.61 6.06 -22.86
C ARG A 79 5.04 6.37 -22.41
N TYR A 80 5.43 5.92 -21.21
CA TYR A 80 6.78 6.10 -20.68
C TYR A 80 7.76 4.98 -21.08
N GLN A 81 7.33 4.00 -21.89
CA GLN A 81 8.18 2.93 -22.44
C GLN A 81 9.03 2.18 -21.38
N GLY A 82 8.49 2.05 -20.16
CA GLY A 82 9.19 1.40 -19.03
C GLY A 82 10.17 2.27 -18.24
N GLN A 83 10.25 3.57 -18.52
CA GLN A 83 11.02 4.50 -17.67
C GLN A 83 10.39 4.69 -16.28
N VAL A 84 9.06 4.58 -16.20
CA VAL A 84 8.32 4.51 -14.94
C VAL A 84 8.33 3.06 -14.48
N GLY A 85 9.10 2.76 -13.43
CA GLY A 85 9.40 1.41 -12.95
C GLY A 85 8.31 0.80 -12.07
N ALA A 86 7.04 1.09 -12.34
CA ALA A 86 5.92 0.59 -11.53
C ALA A 86 5.44 -0.78 -12.05
N ALA A 87 5.64 -1.81 -11.25
CA ALA A 87 5.07 -3.14 -11.45
C ALA A 87 3.89 -3.29 -10.48
N LEU A 88 2.69 -3.49 -11.01
CA LEU A 88 1.45 -3.35 -10.24
C LEU A 88 0.62 -4.63 -10.27
N VAL A 89 0.03 -4.99 -9.13
CA VAL A 89 -1.03 -5.99 -9.03
C VAL A 89 -2.32 -5.27 -8.68
N LEU A 90 -3.25 -5.20 -9.65
CA LEU A 90 -4.53 -4.54 -9.48
C LEU A 90 -5.60 -5.57 -9.15
N GLY A 91 -6.21 -5.44 -7.98
CA GLY A 91 -7.31 -6.29 -7.52
C GLY A 91 -8.55 -5.47 -7.24
N GLY A 92 -9.71 -5.98 -7.62
CA GLY A 92 -10.97 -5.31 -7.32
C GLY A 92 -12.19 -6.17 -7.58
N VAL A 93 -13.34 -5.67 -7.14
CA VAL A 93 -14.65 -6.24 -7.46
C VAL A 93 -15.50 -5.15 -8.10
N ASP A 94 -16.03 -5.43 -9.27
CA ASP A 94 -16.96 -4.55 -9.97
C ASP A 94 -18.27 -5.29 -10.32
N ALA A 95 -19.16 -4.63 -11.06
CA ALA A 95 -20.46 -5.18 -11.46
C ALA A 95 -20.36 -6.49 -12.27
N THR A 96 -19.22 -6.76 -12.90
CA THR A 96 -18.97 -8.01 -13.65
C THR A 96 -18.35 -9.11 -12.80
N GLY A 97 -17.92 -8.79 -11.58
CA GLY A 97 -17.37 -9.74 -10.61
C GLY A 97 -15.97 -9.37 -10.10
N PRO A 98 -15.28 -10.33 -9.45
CA PRO A 98 -13.91 -10.16 -9.00
C PRO A 98 -12.92 -10.21 -10.17
N HIS A 99 -11.95 -9.31 -10.16
CA HIS A 99 -10.85 -9.29 -11.12
C HIS A 99 -9.51 -9.13 -10.43
N LEU A 100 -8.49 -9.71 -11.06
CA LEU A 100 -7.10 -9.62 -10.67
C LEU A 100 -6.26 -9.46 -11.94
N PHE A 101 -5.43 -8.42 -11.97
CA PHE A 101 -4.57 -8.10 -13.11
C PHE A 101 -3.15 -7.84 -12.65
N THR A 102 -2.16 -8.26 -13.45
CA THR A 102 -0.79 -7.75 -13.38
C THR A 102 -0.59 -6.70 -14.44
N ILE A 103 0.20 -5.69 -14.13
CA ILE A 103 0.57 -4.63 -15.06
C ILE A 103 2.08 -4.42 -14.92
N HIS A 104 2.82 -4.73 -15.98
CA HIS A 104 4.26 -4.57 -16.00
C HIS A 104 4.65 -3.13 -16.38
N PRO A 105 5.88 -2.67 -16.03
CA PRO A 105 6.35 -1.32 -16.33
C PRO A 105 6.26 -0.91 -17.81
N HIS A 106 6.35 -1.87 -18.73
CA HIS A 106 6.23 -1.61 -20.18
C HIS A 106 4.78 -1.53 -20.68
N GLY A 107 3.78 -1.69 -19.80
CA GLY A 107 2.36 -1.61 -20.14
C GLY A 107 1.72 -2.92 -20.62
N SER A 108 2.42 -4.05 -20.53
CA SER A 108 1.79 -5.36 -20.73
C SER A 108 0.93 -5.73 -19.52
N THR A 109 -0.18 -6.44 -19.77
CA THR A 109 -1.17 -6.78 -18.75
C THR A 109 -1.65 -8.21 -18.87
N ASP A 110 -1.75 -8.93 -17.76
CA ASP A 110 -2.29 -10.29 -17.73
C ASP A 110 -3.47 -10.39 -16.74
N LYS A 111 -4.40 -11.30 -17.02
CA LYS A 111 -5.53 -11.63 -16.15
C LYS A 111 -5.45 -13.10 -15.75
N LEU A 112 -5.22 -13.35 -14.47
CA LEU A 112 -4.99 -14.70 -13.94
C LEU A 112 -5.73 -14.87 -12.61
N PRO A 113 -6.05 -16.12 -12.21
CA PRO A 113 -6.74 -16.40 -10.95
C PRO A 113 -5.90 -16.10 -9.70
N TYR A 114 -4.58 -16.15 -9.81
CA TYR A 114 -3.60 -15.75 -8.80
C TYR A 114 -2.37 -15.19 -9.50
N VAL A 115 -1.71 -14.22 -8.87
CA VAL A 115 -0.54 -13.54 -9.42
C VAL A 115 0.41 -13.11 -8.32
N THR A 116 1.69 -12.99 -8.66
CA THR A 116 2.76 -12.54 -7.74
C THR A 116 3.70 -11.60 -8.48
N MET A 117 4.16 -10.53 -7.83
CA MET A 117 5.13 -9.58 -8.39
C MET A 117 6.20 -9.24 -7.35
N GLY A 118 7.31 -8.62 -7.79
CA GLY A 118 8.44 -8.26 -6.93
C GLY A 118 9.52 -9.34 -6.83
N SER A 119 10.56 -9.09 -6.03
CA SER A 119 11.70 -10.01 -5.87
C SER A 119 11.31 -11.35 -5.22
N GLY A 120 10.43 -11.33 -4.22
CA GLY A 120 9.88 -12.52 -3.57
C GLY A 120 8.81 -13.29 -4.37
N SER A 121 8.55 -12.89 -5.62
CA SER A 121 7.45 -13.45 -6.43
C SER A 121 7.57 -14.96 -6.65
N LEU A 122 8.77 -15.49 -6.89
CA LEU A 122 8.97 -16.93 -7.13
C LEU A 122 8.65 -17.79 -5.89
N ALA A 123 9.04 -17.32 -4.70
CA ALA A 123 8.72 -18.02 -3.45
C ALA A 123 7.21 -18.00 -3.18
N ALA A 124 6.56 -16.86 -3.41
CA ALA A 124 5.11 -16.73 -3.29
C ALA A 124 4.38 -17.60 -4.33
N MET A 125 4.88 -17.66 -5.57
CA MET A 125 4.29 -18.45 -6.65
C MET A 125 4.31 -19.94 -6.34
N ALA A 126 5.40 -20.46 -5.75
CA ALA A 126 5.47 -21.87 -5.33
C ALA A 126 4.35 -22.25 -4.34
N VAL A 127 3.99 -21.33 -3.45
CA VAL A 127 2.87 -21.53 -2.51
C VAL A 127 1.51 -21.45 -3.21
N PHE A 128 1.33 -20.49 -4.12
CA PHE A 128 0.09 -20.41 -4.89
C PHE A 128 -0.12 -21.64 -5.79
N GLU A 129 0.90 -22.08 -6.52
CA GLU A 129 0.82 -23.27 -7.39
C GLU A 129 0.49 -24.56 -6.61
N SER A 130 0.94 -24.67 -5.36
CA SER A 130 0.66 -25.86 -4.54
C SER A 130 -0.66 -25.81 -3.78
N GLY A 131 -1.14 -24.61 -3.40
CA GLY A 131 -2.28 -24.45 -2.50
C GLY A 131 -3.54 -23.83 -3.12
N TRP A 132 -3.46 -23.22 -4.30
CA TRP A 132 -4.61 -22.52 -4.89
C TRP A 132 -5.68 -23.49 -5.38
N ARG A 133 -6.95 -23.12 -5.13
CA ARG A 133 -8.12 -23.83 -5.62
C ARG A 133 -9.15 -22.82 -6.15
N ALA A 134 -9.93 -23.21 -7.13
CA ALA A 134 -11.07 -22.41 -7.56
C ALA A 134 -12.11 -22.32 -6.42
N ASN A 135 -12.76 -21.16 -6.30
CA ASN A 135 -13.84 -20.91 -5.33
C ASN A 135 -13.47 -21.15 -3.85
N MET A 136 -12.25 -20.79 -3.45
CA MET A 136 -11.84 -20.83 -2.04
C MET A 136 -12.72 -19.93 -1.17
N GLU A 137 -12.98 -20.38 0.05
CA GLU A 137 -13.60 -19.56 1.08
C GLU A 137 -12.67 -18.41 1.50
N ARG A 138 -13.27 -17.37 2.09
CA ARG A 138 -12.57 -16.14 2.49
C ARG A 138 -11.36 -16.42 3.39
N GLU A 139 -11.53 -17.28 4.39
CA GLU A 139 -10.48 -17.60 5.36
C GLU A 139 -9.35 -18.42 4.72
N ASP A 140 -9.70 -19.41 3.92
CA ASP A 140 -8.74 -20.21 3.14
C ASP A 140 -7.90 -19.35 2.21
N ALA A 141 -8.53 -18.41 1.49
CA ALA A 141 -7.84 -17.50 0.59
C ALA A 141 -6.89 -16.56 1.36
N LEU A 142 -7.32 -16.02 2.50
CA LEU A 142 -6.47 -15.19 3.36
C LEU A 142 -5.27 -15.99 3.90
N ASN A 143 -5.50 -17.23 4.34
CA ASN A 143 -4.44 -18.11 4.83
C ASN A 143 -3.42 -18.44 3.72
N LEU A 144 -3.88 -18.68 2.50
CA LEU A 144 -2.99 -18.90 1.35
C LEU A 144 -2.17 -17.64 1.03
N VAL A 145 -2.79 -16.46 1.04
CA VAL A 145 -2.08 -15.19 0.83
C VAL A 145 -1.02 -14.95 1.91
N LYS A 146 -1.35 -15.16 3.19
CA LYS A 146 -0.37 -15.06 4.29
C LYS A 146 0.79 -16.04 4.09
N ALA A 147 0.50 -17.29 3.74
CA ALA A 147 1.54 -18.29 3.49
C ALA A 147 2.44 -17.90 2.31
N ALA A 148 1.87 -17.36 1.22
CA ALA A 148 2.64 -16.92 0.05
C ALA A 148 3.55 -15.73 0.36
N ILE A 149 3.05 -14.71 1.08
CA ILE A 149 3.89 -13.57 1.50
C ILE A 149 4.94 -14.01 2.52
N SER A 150 4.58 -14.90 3.46
CA SER A 150 5.52 -15.49 4.43
C SER A 150 6.67 -16.22 3.73
N ALA A 151 6.38 -17.00 2.69
CA ALA A 151 7.43 -17.62 1.87
C ALA A 151 8.36 -16.57 1.23
N GLY A 152 7.83 -15.45 0.74
CA GLY A 152 8.65 -14.33 0.28
C GLY A 152 9.52 -13.72 1.40
N ILE A 153 8.94 -13.44 2.56
CA ILE A 153 9.61 -12.86 3.73
C ILE A 153 10.81 -13.69 4.20
N PHE A 154 10.69 -15.02 4.20
CA PHE A 154 11.73 -15.90 4.72
C PHE A 154 12.76 -16.36 3.69
N ASN A 155 12.44 -16.30 2.38
CA ASN A 155 13.32 -16.82 1.33
C ASN A 155 13.91 -15.73 0.41
N ASP A 156 13.37 -14.52 0.41
CA ASP A 156 13.89 -13.37 -0.34
C ASP A 156 14.49 -12.31 0.61
N LEU A 157 15.65 -11.77 0.24
CA LEU A 157 16.34 -10.74 1.03
C LEU A 157 15.68 -9.37 0.89
N GLY A 158 15.07 -9.09 -0.26
CA GLY A 158 14.36 -7.83 -0.55
C GLY A 158 13.03 -7.70 0.17
N SER A 159 12.37 -8.82 0.44
CA SER A 159 11.10 -8.88 1.18
C SER A 159 11.31 -9.11 2.69
N GLY A 160 10.37 -8.65 3.52
CA GLY A 160 10.42 -8.97 4.95
C GLY A 160 9.48 -8.18 5.86
N SER A 161 9.74 -8.33 7.16
CA SER A 161 9.03 -7.67 8.26
C SER A 161 7.63 -8.27 8.51
N ASN A 162 6.55 -7.57 8.17
CA ASN A 162 5.18 -7.97 8.49
C ASN A 162 4.42 -8.33 7.21
N ILE A 163 3.21 -8.87 7.39
CA ILE A 163 2.27 -9.16 6.31
C ILE A 163 1.09 -8.21 6.39
N ASP A 164 0.77 -7.59 5.27
CA ASP A 164 -0.48 -6.88 5.04
C ASP A 164 -1.36 -7.68 4.11
N ALA A 165 -2.67 -7.65 4.35
CA ALA A 165 -3.65 -8.26 3.47
C ALA A 165 -4.84 -7.33 3.24
N CYS A 166 -5.45 -7.42 2.07
CA CYS A 166 -6.69 -6.71 1.77
C CYS A 166 -7.69 -7.65 1.15
N ILE A 167 -8.91 -7.68 1.69
CA ILE A 167 -10.01 -8.49 1.20
C ILE A 167 -11.05 -7.57 0.58
N ILE A 168 -11.35 -7.81 -0.69
CA ILE A 168 -12.29 -7.02 -1.48
C ILE A 168 -13.48 -7.91 -1.81
N THR A 169 -14.66 -7.51 -1.34
CA THR A 169 -15.95 -8.14 -1.64
C THR A 169 -16.83 -7.19 -2.45
N ALA A 170 -18.00 -7.66 -2.89
CA ALA A 170 -18.93 -6.80 -3.64
C ALA A 170 -19.51 -5.66 -2.79
N SER A 171 -19.55 -5.82 -1.47
CA SER A 171 -20.12 -4.85 -0.53
C SER A 171 -19.07 -4.01 0.18
N HIS A 172 -17.93 -4.61 0.54
CA HIS A 172 -16.94 -3.97 1.41
C HIS A 172 -15.50 -4.36 1.06
N THR A 173 -14.59 -3.41 1.27
CA THR A 173 -13.15 -3.59 1.19
C THR A 173 -12.54 -3.44 2.57
N GLU A 174 -11.89 -4.50 3.04
CA GLU A 174 -11.31 -4.60 4.36
C GLU A 174 -9.78 -4.61 4.25
N MET A 175 -9.14 -3.64 4.89
CA MET A 175 -7.69 -3.54 4.94
C MET A 175 -7.17 -4.08 6.28
N LEU A 176 -6.45 -5.20 6.23
CA LEU A 176 -5.85 -5.89 7.36
C LEU A 176 -4.36 -5.56 7.46
N ARG A 177 -4.06 -4.42 8.09
CA ARG A 177 -2.69 -3.93 8.29
C ARG A 177 -2.00 -4.76 9.37
N ASN A 178 -0.77 -5.20 9.12
CA ASN A 178 0.01 -6.04 10.04
C ASN A 178 -0.78 -7.27 10.53
N VAL A 179 -1.45 -7.98 9.61
CA VAL A 179 -2.23 -9.18 9.93
C VAL A 179 -1.36 -10.26 10.57
N GLU A 180 -0.08 -10.31 10.21
CA GLU A 180 0.92 -11.18 10.84
C GLU A 180 2.24 -10.42 11.01
N MET A 181 2.85 -10.56 12.20
CA MET A 181 4.10 -9.87 12.57
C MET A 181 5.17 -10.88 13.00
N PRO A 182 5.69 -11.72 12.09
CA PRO A 182 6.62 -12.80 12.44
C PRO A 182 8.00 -12.27 12.90
N ASN A 183 8.34 -11.02 12.58
CA ASN A 183 9.68 -10.45 12.78
C ASN A 183 9.75 -9.40 13.91
N MET A 184 9.16 -9.70 15.07
CA MET A 184 9.21 -8.81 16.23
C MET A 184 10.65 -8.69 16.77
N ARG A 185 11.12 -7.45 16.93
CA ARG A 185 12.46 -7.18 17.45
C ARG A 185 12.53 -7.53 18.93
N VAL A 186 13.54 -8.33 19.30
CA VAL A 186 13.85 -8.62 20.71
C VAL A 186 14.25 -7.36 21.49
N GLN A 187 14.01 -7.41 22.80
CA GLN A 187 14.44 -6.34 23.69
C GLN A 187 15.96 -6.23 23.70
N LYS A 188 16.48 -4.99 23.62
CA LYS A 188 17.92 -4.75 23.74
C LYS A 188 18.39 -5.07 25.15
N GLU A 189 19.52 -5.77 25.27
CA GLU A 189 20.14 -6.10 26.57
C GLU A 189 20.59 -4.86 27.34
N ARG A 190 21.00 -3.80 26.63
CA ARG A 190 21.49 -2.55 27.22
C ARG A 190 20.56 -1.39 26.88
N LYS A 191 20.41 -0.48 27.85
CA LYS A 191 19.78 0.83 27.65
C LYS A 191 20.87 1.83 27.24
N TYR A 192 20.65 2.54 26.14
CA TYR A 192 21.60 3.50 25.58
C TYR A 192 21.22 4.95 25.93
N ALA A 193 20.60 5.17 27.09
CA ALA A 193 20.25 6.51 27.55
C ALA A 193 21.49 7.20 28.14
N PHE A 194 21.87 8.34 27.58
CA PHE A 194 22.98 9.15 28.08
C PHE A 194 22.50 10.13 29.15
N ARG A 195 23.41 10.52 30.06
CA ARG A 195 23.13 11.58 31.05
C ARG A 195 23.01 12.92 30.33
N ARG A 196 22.15 13.81 30.83
CA ARG A 196 22.09 15.20 30.32
C ARG A 196 23.46 15.87 30.48
N GLY A 197 23.88 16.66 29.48
CA GLY A 197 25.21 17.28 29.44
C GLY A 197 26.32 16.41 28.85
N THR A 198 26.03 15.19 28.35
CA THR A 198 27.05 14.33 27.71
C THR A 198 27.56 14.91 26.38
N THR A 199 26.68 15.56 25.59
CA THR A 199 27.04 16.14 24.29
C THR A 199 27.61 17.55 24.48
N ALA A 200 28.85 17.78 24.05
CA ALA A 200 29.44 19.12 24.05
C ALA A 200 28.76 20.01 22.99
N TRP A 201 28.43 21.24 23.35
CA TRP A 201 27.86 22.24 22.46
C TRP A 201 28.69 23.54 22.52
N LYS A 202 28.69 24.32 21.44
CA LYS A 202 29.48 25.57 21.32
C LYS A 202 28.63 26.82 21.52
N THR A 203 27.44 26.82 20.92
CA THR A 203 26.50 27.93 20.97
C THR A 203 25.09 27.40 21.17
N GLU A 204 24.28 28.15 21.90
CA GLU A 204 22.87 27.90 22.12
C GLU A 204 22.10 29.12 21.63
N ASN A 205 21.02 28.89 20.88
CA ASN A 205 20.13 29.94 20.40
C ASN A 205 18.70 29.46 20.59
N VAL A 206 17.94 30.20 21.40
CA VAL A 206 16.54 29.90 21.68
C VAL A 206 15.69 30.69 20.69
N ARG A 207 14.92 30.00 19.86
CA ARG A 207 14.01 30.60 18.89
C ARG A 207 12.59 30.57 19.43
N ASP A 208 11.94 31.73 19.47
CA ASP A 208 10.49 31.79 19.61
C ASP A 208 9.83 31.48 18.26
N LEU A 209 8.90 30.54 18.25
CA LEU A 209 8.14 30.15 17.06
C LEU A 209 6.83 30.93 16.94
N VAL A 210 6.45 31.69 17.97
CA VAL A 210 5.28 32.56 17.96
C VAL A 210 5.62 33.86 17.25
N VAL A 211 5.05 34.07 16.06
CA VAL A 211 5.32 35.24 15.21
C VAL A 211 4.36 36.40 15.51
N ASN A 212 3.12 36.12 15.92
CA ASN A 212 2.14 37.13 16.32
C ASN A 212 1.03 36.50 17.16
N GLU A 213 0.60 37.18 18.22
CA GLU A 213 -0.52 36.76 19.07
C GLU A 213 -1.67 37.75 18.85
N GLN A 214 -2.69 37.34 18.08
CA GLN A 214 -3.91 38.12 17.91
C GLN A 214 -4.97 37.62 18.90
N ILE A 215 -5.23 38.41 19.94
CA ILE A 215 -6.35 38.18 20.86
C ILE A 215 -7.62 38.65 20.15
N THR A 216 -8.35 37.71 19.54
CA THR A 216 -9.70 37.98 19.05
C THR A 216 -10.66 37.91 20.23
N PHE A 217 -11.12 39.07 20.70
CA PHE A 217 -12.24 39.11 21.64
C PHE A 217 -13.50 38.67 20.89
N VAL A 218 -14.01 37.50 21.23
CA VAL A 218 -15.34 37.06 20.80
C VAL A 218 -16.33 38.01 21.46
N GLY A 219 -16.90 38.92 20.68
CA GLY A 219 -17.90 39.87 21.16
C GLY A 219 -19.03 39.13 21.84
N GLY A 220 -19.39 39.55 23.05
CA GLY A 220 -20.59 39.06 23.72
C GLY A 220 -21.80 39.54 22.94
N ASP A 221 -22.60 38.60 22.42
CA ASP A 221 -23.94 38.89 21.99
C ASP A 221 -24.69 39.49 23.19
N ALA A 222 -24.95 40.79 23.11
CA ALA A 222 -25.97 41.41 23.94
C ALA A 222 -27.30 40.78 23.53
N MET A 223 -27.79 39.84 24.34
CA MET A 223 -29.17 39.39 24.29
C MET A 223 -30.05 40.60 24.60
N ASP A 224 -30.59 41.25 23.57
CA ASP A 224 -31.70 42.19 23.71
C ASP A 224 -32.93 41.43 24.18
N THR A 225 -33.21 41.50 25.48
CA THR A 225 -34.51 41.13 26.05
C THR A 225 -35.34 42.40 26.24
N THR A 226 -36.20 42.69 25.27
CA THR A 226 -37.46 43.44 25.45
C THR A 226 -38.52 42.88 24.54
#